data_AF-A0A947NRX4-F1
#
_entry.id   AF-A0A947NRX4-F1
#
_cell.length_a   1.000
_cell.length_b   1.000
_cell.length_c   1.000
_cell.angle_alpha   90.00
_cell.angle_beta   90.00
_cell.angle_gamma   90.00
#
_symmetry.space_group_name_H-M   'P 1'
#
loop_
_entity.id
_entity.type
_entity.pdbx_description
1 polymer ?
#
loop_
_entity_poly.entity_id
_entity_poly.type
_entity_poly.pdbx_seq_one_letter_code
_entity_poly.pdbx_strand_id
1 'polypeptide(L)'
;MYTQYFGLKEKPFSIAPDPRYLYMSALHQEALAHLLYGVSGDGCFILLTGDVGAGKTTVCRCLLEQLPENTDLALILNPKLNSMELLASICDELEIVVTGKKNSVKTYVDHLNRYLLAAHARGRITALLIDEAQNLSVDTLEQLRLLTNLETARQKLLKIILLGQPELKHLLDHEELSQLNQRITSRYHLLPLARQDVAAYVEHRLAVAGGRKRLFSEAAVRRVGELSRGIPRLINVLCDRALLGAYVEEKEQVDLKIVNQAAGEVMGRSDKGAGLRSMLRGISFNGLLLGLLLSVLAILAVSLYYGHWEFVSRTDQGQGTQGLQDVPADKSVFLHQER
;
A
#
# COMPACT_ATOMS: atom_id res chain seq x y z
N MET A 1 -23.85 6.24 -8.23
CA MET A 1 -23.91 7.31 -9.25
C MET A 1 -23.63 6.74 -10.63
N TYR A 2 -22.39 6.37 -11.00
CA TYR A 2 -22.15 5.70 -12.29
C TYR A 2 -22.83 4.33 -12.42
N THR A 3 -22.99 3.59 -11.31
CA THR A 3 -23.60 2.25 -11.33
C THR A 3 -25.01 2.27 -11.90
N GLN A 4 -25.84 3.23 -11.47
CA GLN A 4 -27.20 3.42 -12.01
C GLN A 4 -27.18 3.82 -13.48
N TYR A 5 -26.27 4.73 -13.87
CA TYR A 5 -26.13 5.17 -15.27
C TYR A 5 -25.82 4.01 -16.22
N PHE A 6 -24.91 3.11 -15.84
CA PHE A 6 -24.55 1.94 -16.65
C PHE A 6 -25.45 0.71 -16.39
N GLY A 7 -26.49 0.82 -15.55
CA GLY A 7 -27.38 -0.29 -15.20
C GLY A 7 -26.71 -1.41 -14.39
N LEU A 8 -25.65 -1.10 -13.64
CA LEU A 8 -24.93 -2.01 -12.76
C LEU A 8 -25.62 -2.08 -11.39
N LYS A 9 -25.69 -3.28 -10.82
CA LYS A 9 -26.27 -3.52 -9.48
C LYS A 9 -25.36 -3.01 -8.37
N GLU A 10 -24.05 -3.11 -8.57
CA GLU A 10 -23.02 -2.73 -7.62
C GLU A 10 -21.73 -2.30 -8.35
N LYS A 11 -20.69 -1.89 -7.63
CA LYS A 11 -19.43 -1.44 -8.24
C LYS A 11 -18.61 -2.65 -8.72
N PRO A 12 -18.42 -2.84 -10.04
CA PRO A 12 -17.75 -4.03 -10.58
C PRO A 12 -16.27 -4.11 -10.20
N PHE A 13 -15.60 -2.98 -9.99
CA PHE A 13 -14.17 -2.90 -9.75
C PHE A 13 -13.80 -2.51 -8.31
N SER A 14 -14.68 -2.81 -7.36
CA SER A 14 -14.34 -2.67 -5.95
C SER A 14 -13.08 -3.47 -5.62
N ILE A 15 -12.20 -2.89 -4.82
CA ILE A 15 -10.99 -3.54 -4.28
C ILE A 15 -11.35 -4.34 -3.03
N ALA A 16 -12.52 -4.10 -2.44
CA ALA A 16 -13.02 -4.91 -1.34
C ALA A 16 -13.19 -6.36 -1.82
N PRO A 17 -12.74 -7.34 -1.03
CA PRO A 17 -12.63 -8.70 -1.51
C PRO A 17 -13.99 -9.42 -1.42
N ASP A 18 -14.56 -9.74 -2.58
CA ASP A 18 -15.83 -10.47 -2.75
C ASP A 18 -15.58 -11.73 -3.61
N PRO A 19 -15.87 -12.95 -3.11
CA PRO A 19 -15.64 -14.20 -3.84
C PRO A 19 -16.32 -14.27 -5.20
N ARG A 20 -17.46 -13.59 -5.40
CA ARG A 20 -18.20 -13.63 -6.69
C ARG A 20 -17.40 -13.00 -7.83
N TYR A 21 -16.49 -12.08 -7.52
CA TYR A 21 -15.66 -11.36 -8.49
C TYR A 21 -14.31 -12.05 -8.77
N LEU A 22 -14.13 -13.23 -8.19
CA LEU A 22 -12.93 -14.03 -8.37
C LEU A 22 -12.84 -14.57 -9.80
N TYR A 23 -11.90 -14.01 -10.57
CA TYR A 23 -11.52 -14.56 -11.86
C TYR A 23 -10.34 -15.53 -11.71
N MET A 24 -10.61 -16.82 -11.81
CA MET A 24 -9.59 -17.87 -11.79
C MET A 24 -8.90 -18.00 -13.15
N SER A 25 -7.86 -17.20 -13.38
CA SER A 25 -7.01 -17.38 -14.57
C SER A 25 -6.20 -18.69 -14.47
N ALA A 26 -5.63 -19.15 -15.58
CA ALA A 26 -4.77 -20.33 -15.61
C ALA A 26 -3.60 -20.21 -14.60
N LEU A 27 -3.01 -19.01 -14.44
CA LEU A 27 -1.96 -18.74 -13.45
C LEU A 27 -2.45 -18.90 -12.01
N HIS A 28 -3.68 -18.47 -11.70
CA HIS A 28 -4.25 -18.66 -10.36
C HIS A 28 -4.57 -20.13 -10.09
N GLN A 29 -5.04 -20.88 -11.09
CA GLN A 29 -5.29 -22.31 -10.99
C GLN A 29 -3.99 -23.10 -10.77
N GLU A 30 -2.94 -22.75 -11.51
CA GLU A 30 -1.62 -23.35 -11.36
C GLU A 30 -1.04 -23.06 -9.96
N ALA A 31 -1.09 -21.79 -9.51
CA ALA A 31 -0.67 -21.42 -8.16
C ALA A 31 -1.42 -22.22 -7.09
N LEU A 32 -2.74 -22.35 -7.22
CA LEU A 32 -3.57 -23.11 -6.30
C LEU A 32 -3.23 -24.60 -6.32
N ALA A 33 -3.04 -25.20 -7.49
CA ALA A 33 -2.63 -26.59 -7.62
C ALA A 33 -1.26 -26.85 -6.94
N HIS A 34 -0.30 -25.93 -7.09
CA HIS A 34 0.98 -25.99 -6.40
C HIS A 34 0.84 -25.96 -4.87
N LEU A 35 -0.06 -25.13 -4.35
CA LEU A 35 -0.35 -25.06 -2.91
C LEU A 35 -1.00 -26.34 -2.41
N LEU A 36 -2.06 -26.81 -3.07
CA LEU A 36 -2.80 -28.02 -2.69
C LEU A 36 -1.92 -29.28 -2.73
N TYR A 37 -1.09 -29.40 -3.77
CA TYR A 37 -0.10 -30.48 -3.87
C TYR A 37 0.91 -30.42 -2.72
N GLY A 38 1.38 -29.22 -2.38
CA GLY A 38 2.31 -29.03 -1.26
C GLY A 38 1.71 -29.43 0.09
N VAL A 39 0.45 -29.07 0.34
CA VAL A 39 -0.26 -29.41 1.59
C VAL A 39 -0.51 -30.91 1.70
N SER A 40 -0.87 -31.55 0.59
CA SER A 40 -1.23 -32.98 0.56
C SER A 40 -0.03 -33.91 0.45
N GLY A 41 1.11 -33.43 -0.08
CA GLY A 41 2.33 -34.21 -0.27
C GLY A 41 3.25 -34.21 0.96
N ASP A 42 4.45 -34.76 0.80
CA ASP A 42 5.47 -34.83 1.85
C ASP A 42 6.19 -33.49 2.12
N GLY A 43 5.91 -32.46 1.30
CA GLY A 43 6.50 -31.13 1.43
C GLY A 43 6.24 -30.51 2.80
N CYS A 44 7.19 -29.70 3.28
CA CYS A 44 7.09 -29.08 4.61
C CYS A 44 7.04 -27.55 4.55
N PHE A 45 7.70 -26.95 3.56
CA PHE A 45 7.55 -25.54 3.22
C PHE A 45 7.11 -25.35 1.78
N ILE A 46 6.15 -24.45 1.61
CA ILE A 46 5.61 -24.02 0.34
C ILE A 46 5.70 -22.50 0.29
N LEU A 47 6.25 -21.96 -0.80
CA LEU A 47 6.44 -20.54 -0.99
C LEU A 47 5.62 -20.06 -2.18
N LEU A 48 4.68 -19.14 -1.92
CA LEU A 48 3.96 -18.40 -2.95
C LEU A 48 4.37 -16.93 -2.88
N THR A 49 5.00 -16.44 -3.93
CA THR A 49 5.36 -15.02 -4.05
C THR A 49 4.61 -14.37 -5.20
N GLY A 50 4.56 -13.06 -5.24
CA GLY A 50 3.96 -12.33 -6.35
C GLY A 50 3.92 -10.83 -6.06
N ASP A 51 3.79 -10.03 -7.10
CA ASP A 51 3.76 -8.58 -6.96
C ASP A 51 2.56 -8.09 -6.13
N VAL A 52 2.64 -6.84 -5.67
CA VAL A 52 1.52 -6.20 -4.96
C VAL A 52 0.31 -6.13 -5.87
N GLY A 53 -0.81 -6.71 -5.41
CA GLY A 53 -2.06 -6.73 -6.17
C GLY A 53 -2.13 -7.78 -7.28
N ALA A 54 -1.17 -8.72 -7.37
CA ALA A 54 -1.16 -9.81 -8.34
C ALA A 54 -2.22 -10.90 -8.10
N GLY A 55 -2.88 -10.91 -6.93
CA GLY A 55 -3.92 -11.89 -6.60
C GLY A 55 -3.52 -12.95 -5.56
N LYS A 56 -2.43 -12.75 -4.80
CA LYS A 56 -2.00 -13.68 -3.74
C LYS A 56 -3.11 -13.98 -2.71
N THR A 57 -3.74 -12.94 -2.15
CA THR A 57 -4.87 -13.09 -1.22
C THR A 57 -6.06 -13.80 -1.86
N THR A 58 -6.24 -13.62 -3.16
CA THR A 58 -7.25 -14.33 -3.95
C THR A 58 -6.94 -15.83 -4.00
N VAL A 59 -5.71 -16.22 -4.35
CA VAL A 59 -5.28 -17.64 -4.34
C VAL A 59 -5.40 -18.23 -2.92
N CYS A 60 -5.02 -17.48 -1.89
CA CYS A 60 -5.15 -17.88 -0.49
C CYS A 60 -6.60 -18.24 -0.15
N ARG A 61 -7.56 -17.38 -0.50
CA ARG A 61 -8.99 -17.67 -0.26
C ARG A 61 -9.47 -18.93 -0.98
N CYS A 62 -9.07 -19.12 -2.24
CA CYS A 62 -9.40 -20.34 -2.97
C CYS A 62 -8.80 -21.59 -2.32
N LEU A 63 -7.58 -21.47 -1.79
CA LEU A 63 -6.96 -22.55 -1.01
C LEU A 63 -7.84 -22.89 0.19
N LEU A 64 -8.25 -21.90 1.00
CA LEU A 64 -9.10 -22.13 2.18
C LEU A 64 -10.39 -22.89 1.84
N GLU A 65 -11.02 -22.56 0.71
CA GLU A 65 -12.26 -23.21 0.24
C GLU A 65 -12.04 -24.64 -0.27
N GLN A 66 -10.81 -24.99 -0.67
CA GLN A 66 -10.46 -26.29 -1.27
C GLN A 66 -9.54 -27.14 -0.38
N LEU A 67 -9.20 -26.67 0.82
CA LEU A 67 -8.42 -27.45 1.76
C LEU A 67 -9.21 -28.73 2.13
N PRO A 68 -8.52 -29.88 2.23
CA PRO A 68 -9.15 -31.11 2.69
C PRO A 68 -9.84 -30.91 4.05
N GLU A 69 -11.03 -31.49 4.26
CA GLU A 69 -11.81 -31.36 5.49
C GLU A 69 -11.07 -31.84 6.75
N ASN A 70 -10.07 -32.70 6.58
CA ASN A 70 -9.18 -33.18 7.64
C ASN A 70 -7.99 -32.26 7.91
N THR A 71 -8.02 -31.00 7.47
CA THR A 71 -6.94 -30.03 7.70
C THR A 71 -7.26 -29.12 8.89
N ASP A 72 -6.33 -29.05 9.84
CA ASP A 72 -6.26 -28.03 10.88
C ASP A 72 -5.39 -26.89 10.36
N LEU A 73 -5.96 -25.70 10.21
CA LEU A 73 -5.24 -24.55 9.64
C LEU A 73 -5.07 -23.45 10.67
N ALA A 74 -3.84 -22.96 10.84
CA ALA A 74 -3.55 -21.68 11.47
C ALA A 74 -3.29 -20.59 10.43
N LEU A 75 -3.98 -19.44 10.53
CA LEU A 75 -3.87 -18.34 9.56
C LEU A 75 -3.29 -17.07 10.19
N ILE A 76 -2.12 -16.62 9.71
CA ILE A 76 -1.47 -15.40 10.18
C ILE A 76 -1.39 -14.39 9.03
N LEU A 77 -2.18 -13.31 9.07
CA LEU A 77 -2.26 -12.33 7.96
C LEU A 77 -1.30 -11.13 8.07
N ASN A 78 -0.89 -10.76 9.28
CA ASN A 78 -0.03 -9.58 9.53
C ASN A 78 1.10 -9.93 10.51
N PRO A 79 2.16 -10.59 10.04
CA PRO A 79 3.14 -11.24 10.92
C PRO A 79 4.22 -10.27 11.45
N LYS A 80 3.85 -9.07 11.92
CA LYS A 80 4.78 -8.18 12.65
C LYS A 80 4.95 -8.65 14.10
N LEU A 81 5.31 -9.92 14.24
CA LEU A 81 5.35 -10.66 15.48
C LEU A 81 6.79 -11.09 15.73
N ASN A 82 7.23 -11.03 16.98
CA ASN A 82 8.45 -11.73 17.38
C ASN A 82 8.19 -13.26 17.50
N SER A 83 9.25 -14.05 17.67
CA SER A 83 9.15 -15.52 17.74
C SER A 83 8.19 -16.02 18.82
N MET A 84 8.06 -15.34 19.96
CA MET A 84 7.13 -15.74 21.01
C MET A 84 5.67 -15.42 20.64
N GLU A 85 5.43 -14.23 20.11
CA GLU A 85 4.10 -13.79 19.65
C GLU A 85 3.59 -14.63 18.48
N LEU A 86 4.47 -15.02 17.56
CA LEU A 86 4.14 -15.95 16.48
C LEU A 86 3.68 -17.30 17.03
N LEU A 87 4.43 -17.89 17.98
CA LEU A 87 4.08 -19.17 18.57
C LEU A 87 2.77 -19.11 19.36
N ALA A 88 2.54 -18.01 20.09
CA ALA A 88 1.28 -17.76 20.77
C ALA A 88 0.13 -17.70 19.75
N SER A 89 0.28 -16.90 18.69
CA SER A 89 -0.73 -16.76 17.64
C SER A 89 -1.04 -18.09 16.93
N ILE A 90 -0.02 -18.93 16.70
CA ILE A 90 -0.22 -20.28 16.14
C ILE A 90 -1.04 -21.15 17.10
N CYS A 91 -0.76 -21.08 18.41
CA CYS A 91 -1.53 -21.83 19.40
C CYS A 91 -2.98 -21.33 19.47
N ASP A 92 -3.19 -20.01 19.43
CA ASP A 92 -4.53 -19.41 19.45
C ASP A 92 -5.35 -19.81 18.22
N GLU A 93 -4.77 -19.72 17.02
CA GLU A 93 -5.42 -20.11 15.76
C GLU A 93 -5.72 -21.62 15.67
N LEU A 94 -4.91 -22.48 16.31
CA LEU A 94 -5.17 -23.93 16.40
C LEU A 94 -6.02 -24.31 17.62
N GLU A 95 -6.55 -23.33 18.36
CA GLU A 95 -7.34 -23.51 19.57
C GLU A 95 -6.64 -24.35 20.66
N ILE A 96 -5.31 -24.22 20.76
CA ILE A 96 -4.47 -24.94 21.72
C ILE A 96 -4.49 -24.22 23.06
N VAL A 97 -5.05 -24.87 24.07
CA VAL A 97 -4.98 -24.36 25.46
C VAL A 97 -3.56 -24.53 26.00
N VAL A 98 -2.85 -23.42 26.13
CA VAL A 98 -1.49 -23.38 26.69
C VAL A 98 -1.57 -23.21 28.21
N THR A 99 -1.11 -24.21 28.96
CA THR A 99 -1.11 -24.20 30.42
C THR A 99 0.32 -24.12 30.98
N GLY A 100 0.54 -23.27 31.98
CA GLY A 100 1.85 -23.14 32.62
C GLY A 100 2.04 -21.83 33.36
N LYS A 101 3.00 -21.78 34.29
CA LYS A 101 3.28 -20.58 35.11
C LYS A 101 4.13 -19.52 34.40
N LYS A 102 4.78 -19.85 33.28
CA LYS A 102 5.64 -18.94 32.51
C LYS A 102 5.41 -19.09 31.01
N ASN A 103 5.14 -17.95 30.36
CA ASN A 103 5.10 -17.86 28.91
C ASN A 103 6.55 -17.88 28.39
N SER A 104 6.89 -18.92 27.64
CA SER A 104 8.21 -19.12 27.05
C SER A 104 8.09 -19.83 25.72
N VAL A 105 9.09 -19.67 24.84
CA VAL A 105 9.18 -20.39 23.56
C VAL A 105 8.99 -21.90 23.77
N LYS A 106 9.68 -22.48 24.76
CA LYS A 106 9.55 -23.89 25.11
C LYS A 106 8.12 -24.28 25.48
N THR A 107 7.44 -23.45 26.28
CA THR A 107 6.05 -23.72 26.70
C THR A 107 5.13 -23.86 25.49
N TYR A 108 5.22 -22.95 24.52
CA TYR A 108 4.40 -23.01 23.31
C TYR A 108 4.78 -24.18 22.41
N VAL A 109 6.08 -24.40 22.17
CA VAL A 109 6.57 -25.52 21.35
C VAL A 109 6.14 -26.87 21.92
N ASP A 110 6.18 -27.06 23.25
CA ASP A 110 5.75 -28.31 23.90
C ASP A 110 4.24 -28.57 23.75
N HIS A 111 3.41 -27.53 23.79
CA HIS A 111 1.97 -27.67 23.56
C HIS A 111 1.66 -27.91 22.09
N LEU A 112 2.29 -27.15 21.20
CA LEU A 112 2.16 -27.33 19.76
C LEU A 112 2.58 -28.74 19.34
N ASN A 113 3.73 -29.25 19.81
CA ASN A 113 4.19 -30.60 19.49
C ASN A 113 3.18 -31.68 19.92
N ARG A 114 2.62 -31.57 21.13
CA ARG A 114 1.59 -32.51 21.61
C ARG A 114 0.32 -32.45 20.76
N TYR A 115 -0.11 -31.25 20.38
CA TYR A 115 -1.24 -31.08 19.47
C TYR A 115 -0.97 -31.71 18.11
N LEU A 116 0.18 -31.42 17.50
CA LEU A 116 0.58 -31.94 16.20
C LEU A 116 0.63 -33.48 16.17
N LEU A 117 1.18 -34.10 17.21
CA LEU A 117 1.17 -35.56 17.35
C LEU A 117 -0.25 -36.14 17.48
N ALA A 118 -1.12 -35.48 18.25
CA ALA A 118 -2.51 -35.91 18.42
C ALA A 118 -3.36 -35.73 17.14
N ALA A 119 -3.17 -34.62 16.43
CA ALA A 119 -3.79 -34.36 15.12
C ALA A 119 -3.36 -35.43 14.11
N HIS A 120 -2.05 -35.68 14.02
CA HIS A 120 -1.49 -36.71 13.15
C HIS A 120 -2.00 -38.12 13.48
N ALA A 121 -2.09 -38.49 14.76
CA ALA A 121 -2.64 -39.78 15.18
C ALA A 121 -4.12 -39.97 14.79
N ARG A 122 -4.86 -38.86 14.57
CA ARG A 122 -6.24 -38.86 14.05
C ARG A 122 -6.32 -38.75 12.52
N GLY A 123 -5.19 -38.82 11.82
CA GLY A 123 -5.12 -38.66 10.36
C GLY A 123 -5.42 -37.23 9.88
N ARG A 124 -5.27 -36.23 10.75
CA ARG A 124 -5.43 -34.82 10.38
C ARG A 124 -4.11 -34.23 9.91
N ILE A 125 -4.20 -33.28 8.98
CA ILE A 125 -3.07 -32.51 8.45
C ILE A 125 -3.06 -31.17 9.18
N THR A 126 -1.94 -30.76 9.77
CA THR A 126 -1.82 -29.41 10.33
C THR A 126 -1.03 -28.51 9.39
N ALA A 127 -1.62 -27.38 9.01
CA ALA A 127 -1.03 -26.37 8.14
C ALA A 127 -0.97 -25.00 8.82
N LEU A 128 0.09 -24.26 8.54
CA LEU A 128 0.30 -22.89 8.97
C LEU A 128 0.45 -22.03 7.72
N LEU A 129 -0.47 -21.08 7.52
CA LEU A 129 -0.42 -20.13 6.41
C LEU A 129 -0.05 -18.74 6.96
N ILE A 130 1.03 -18.18 6.45
CA ILE A 130 1.49 -16.84 6.81
C ILE A 130 1.44 -15.95 5.57
N ASP A 131 0.58 -14.93 5.58
CA ASP A 131 0.55 -13.88 4.56
C ASP A 131 1.51 -12.74 4.91
N GLU A 132 1.94 -11.99 3.89
CA GLU A 132 2.90 -10.90 4.02
C GLU A 132 4.19 -11.31 4.77
N ALA A 133 4.66 -12.54 4.55
CA ALA A 133 5.77 -13.16 5.25
C ALA A 133 7.12 -12.45 5.05
N GLN A 134 7.26 -11.54 4.08
CA GLN A 134 8.43 -10.66 3.98
C GLN A 134 8.60 -9.71 5.17
N ASN A 135 7.55 -9.53 5.99
CA ASN A 135 7.61 -8.73 7.21
C ASN A 135 8.16 -9.49 8.43
N LEU A 136 8.42 -10.79 8.30
CA LEU A 136 9.03 -11.59 9.36
C LEU A 136 10.52 -11.23 9.50
N SER A 137 11.00 -11.23 10.75
CA SER A 137 12.45 -11.16 11.01
C SER A 137 13.15 -12.48 10.69
N VAL A 138 14.47 -12.43 10.50
CA VAL A 138 15.32 -13.62 10.33
C VAL A 138 15.14 -14.59 11.50
N ASP A 139 15.17 -14.10 12.74
CA ASP A 139 14.95 -14.91 13.95
C ASP A 139 13.60 -15.64 13.95
N THR A 140 12.57 -14.99 13.41
CA THR A 140 11.22 -15.56 13.36
C THR A 140 11.11 -16.62 12.25
N LEU A 141 11.74 -16.39 11.10
CA LEU A 141 11.86 -17.38 10.03
C LEU A 141 12.68 -18.61 10.48
N GLU A 142 13.73 -18.39 11.28
CA GLU A 142 14.51 -19.46 11.88
C GLU A 142 13.70 -20.24 12.91
N GLN A 143 12.85 -19.56 13.70
CA GLN A 143 11.90 -20.24 14.57
C GLN A 143 10.93 -21.14 13.77
N LEU A 144 10.42 -20.68 12.62
CA LEU A 144 9.60 -21.52 11.73
C LEU A 144 10.39 -22.72 11.20
N ARG A 145 11.67 -22.55 10.85
CA ARG A 145 12.55 -23.66 10.46
C ARG A 145 12.60 -24.72 11.56
N LEU A 146 12.76 -24.31 12.82
CA LEU A 146 12.82 -25.22 13.96
C LEU A 146 11.50 -25.99 14.17
N LEU A 147 10.34 -25.35 13.95
CA LEU A 147 9.04 -26.03 14.05
C LEU A 147 8.89 -27.18 13.06
N THR A 148 9.56 -27.13 11.90
CA THR A 148 9.54 -28.22 10.93
C THR A 148 10.41 -29.43 11.31
N ASN A 149 11.15 -29.36 12.42
CA ASN A 149 11.76 -30.52 13.05
C ASN A 149 10.77 -31.31 13.92
N LEU A 150 9.55 -30.79 14.12
CA LEU A 150 8.47 -31.55 14.76
C LEU A 150 7.96 -32.59 13.76
N GLU A 151 8.49 -33.80 13.88
CA GLU A 151 8.23 -34.92 12.98
C GLU A 151 8.12 -36.25 13.74
N THR A 152 7.45 -37.21 13.12
CA THR A 152 7.58 -38.63 13.49
C THR A 152 8.77 -39.24 12.75
N ALA A 153 9.10 -40.49 13.04
CA ALA A 153 10.14 -41.23 12.30
C ALA A 153 9.88 -41.34 10.79
N ARG A 154 8.66 -41.02 10.31
CA ARG A 154 8.25 -41.19 8.91
C ARG A 154 7.71 -39.93 8.24
N GLN A 155 7.19 -38.95 9.01
CA GLN A 155 6.44 -37.84 8.44
C GLN A 155 6.60 -36.54 9.24
N LYS A 156 6.65 -35.41 8.50
CA LYS A 156 6.57 -34.05 9.03
C LYS A 156 5.17 -33.77 9.54
N LEU A 157 5.07 -33.17 10.74
CA LEU A 157 3.76 -32.95 11.39
C LEU A 157 3.14 -31.59 11.07
N LEU A 158 3.95 -30.62 10.62
CA LEU A 158 3.51 -29.27 10.29
C LEU A 158 3.86 -28.91 8.84
N LYS A 159 2.87 -28.42 8.10
CA LYS A 159 3.02 -27.86 6.75
C LYS A 159 3.03 -26.33 6.87
N ILE A 160 4.02 -25.65 6.29
CA ILE A 160 4.11 -24.19 6.36
C ILE A 160 3.99 -23.60 4.95
N ILE A 161 3.05 -22.68 4.78
CA ILE A 161 2.79 -21.96 3.54
C ILE A 161 3.14 -20.50 3.78
N LEU A 162 4.16 -20.01 3.08
CA LEU A 162 4.59 -18.61 3.13
C LEU A 162 4.08 -17.88 1.89
N LEU A 163 3.22 -16.88 2.10
CA LEU A 163 2.79 -15.95 1.07
C LEU A 163 3.51 -14.63 1.28
N GLY A 164 4.05 -14.06 0.22
CA GLY A 164 4.77 -12.81 0.34
C GLY A 164 5.03 -12.10 -0.97
N GLN A 165 5.69 -10.96 -0.85
CA GLN A 165 6.16 -10.16 -1.98
C GLN A 165 7.53 -10.69 -2.47
N PRO A 166 8.04 -10.25 -3.64
CA PRO A 166 9.34 -10.71 -4.16
C PRO A 166 10.50 -10.56 -3.16
N GLU A 167 10.44 -9.58 -2.27
CA GLU A 167 11.37 -9.31 -1.16
C GLU A 167 11.58 -10.53 -0.27
N LEU A 168 10.56 -11.38 -0.12
CA LEU A 168 10.69 -12.63 0.64
C LEU A 168 11.71 -13.59 0.02
N LYS A 169 11.83 -13.62 -1.32
CA LYS A 169 12.86 -14.45 -1.98
C LYS A 169 14.25 -13.95 -1.62
N HIS A 170 14.46 -12.65 -1.70
CA HIS A 170 15.74 -12.02 -1.35
C HIS A 170 16.11 -12.28 0.11
N LEU A 171 15.14 -12.17 1.03
CA LEU A 171 15.34 -12.49 2.43
C LEU A 171 15.75 -13.96 2.61
N LEU A 172 15.07 -14.90 1.96
CA LEU A 172 15.38 -16.33 2.06
C LEU A 172 16.73 -16.72 1.44
N ASP A 173 17.29 -15.89 0.56
CA ASP A 173 18.61 -16.09 -0.04
C ASP A 173 19.77 -15.62 0.87
N HIS A 174 19.47 -15.01 2.03
CA HIS A 174 20.49 -14.71 3.03
C HIS A 174 21.15 -15.98 3.55
N GLU A 175 22.46 -15.91 3.82
CA GLU A 175 23.27 -17.06 4.28
C GLU A 175 22.71 -17.69 5.57
N GLU A 176 22.24 -16.85 6.50
CA GLU A 176 21.59 -17.24 7.77
C GLU A 176 20.33 -18.09 7.55
N LEU A 177 19.63 -17.92 6.42
CA LEU A 177 18.39 -18.63 6.09
C LEU A 177 18.59 -19.75 5.06
N SER A 178 19.84 -20.05 4.67
CA SER A 178 20.17 -21.10 3.70
C SER A 178 19.53 -22.46 4.04
N GLN A 179 19.51 -22.84 5.33
CA GLN A 179 18.90 -24.10 5.79
C GLN A 179 17.37 -24.10 5.65
N LEU A 180 16.73 -22.96 5.91
CA LEU A 180 15.28 -22.81 5.69
C LEU A 180 14.99 -22.85 4.19
N ASN A 181 15.78 -22.16 3.38
CA ASN A 181 15.62 -22.07 1.93
C ASN A 181 15.67 -23.47 1.27
N GLN A 182 16.52 -24.37 1.77
CA GLN A 182 16.60 -25.77 1.32
C GLN A 182 15.38 -26.63 1.70
N ARG A 183 14.61 -26.25 2.74
CA ARG A 183 13.39 -26.98 3.13
C ARG A 183 12.17 -26.62 2.30
N ILE A 184 12.28 -25.58 1.46
CA ILE A 184 11.20 -25.15 0.58
C ILE A 184 11.09 -26.12 -0.59
N THR A 185 10.12 -27.01 -0.49
CA THR A 185 9.85 -28.08 -1.47
C THR A 185 9.07 -27.61 -2.69
N SER A 186 8.34 -26.50 -2.58
CA SER A 186 7.53 -25.96 -3.67
C SER A 186 7.64 -24.43 -3.68
N ARG A 187 7.90 -23.87 -4.87
CA ARG A 187 7.98 -22.43 -5.10
C ARG A 187 7.12 -22.07 -6.29
N TYR A 188 6.22 -21.13 -6.09
CA TYR A 188 5.47 -20.51 -7.17
C TYR A 188 5.57 -18.99 -7.09
N HIS A 189 5.69 -18.36 -8.26
CA HIS A 189 5.68 -16.92 -8.37
C HIS A 189 4.48 -16.50 -9.22
N LEU A 190 3.46 -15.97 -8.56
CA LEU A 190 2.24 -15.48 -9.19
C LEU A 190 2.54 -14.23 -10.00
N LEU A 191 2.55 -14.43 -11.31
CA LEU A 191 2.70 -13.36 -12.29
C LEU A 191 1.39 -12.57 -12.43
N PRO A 192 1.47 -11.29 -12.85
CA PRO A 192 0.30 -10.54 -13.30
C PRO A 192 -0.44 -11.27 -14.44
N LEU A 193 -1.70 -10.89 -14.69
CA LEU A 193 -2.48 -11.47 -15.78
C LEU A 193 -1.79 -11.23 -17.13
N ALA A 194 -1.81 -12.24 -17.99
CA ALA A 194 -1.35 -12.05 -19.37
C ALA A 194 -2.26 -11.03 -20.07
N ARG A 195 -1.70 -10.29 -21.04
CA ARG A 195 -2.47 -9.25 -21.77
C ARG A 195 -3.78 -9.78 -22.37
N GLN A 196 -3.76 -11.02 -22.84
CA GLN A 196 -4.93 -11.72 -23.39
C GLN A 196 -6.02 -12.00 -22.35
N ASP A 197 -5.65 -12.15 -21.07
CA ASP A 197 -6.58 -12.45 -19.98
C ASP A 197 -7.24 -11.19 -19.39
N VAL A 198 -6.68 -10.00 -19.65
CA VAL A 198 -7.21 -8.73 -19.12
C VAL A 198 -8.64 -8.48 -19.62
N ALA A 199 -8.93 -8.80 -20.88
CA ALA A 199 -10.28 -8.65 -21.43
C ALA A 199 -11.28 -9.55 -20.70
N ALA A 200 -10.96 -10.84 -20.57
CA ALA A 200 -11.80 -11.80 -19.87
C ALA A 200 -12.00 -11.43 -18.39
N TYR A 201 -10.96 -10.91 -17.73
CA TYR A 201 -11.04 -10.42 -16.36
C TYR A 201 -12.00 -9.23 -16.22
N VAL A 202 -11.88 -8.22 -17.07
CA VAL A 202 -12.75 -7.03 -17.09
C VAL A 202 -14.20 -7.44 -17.37
N GLU A 203 -14.41 -8.30 -18.36
CA GLU A 203 -15.74 -8.80 -18.71
C GLU A 203 -16.37 -9.61 -17.59
N HIS A 204 -15.61 -10.50 -16.94
CA HIS A 204 -16.08 -11.27 -15.79
C HIS A 204 -16.58 -10.34 -14.67
N ARG A 205 -15.77 -9.34 -14.27
CA ARG A 205 -16.19 -8.41 -13.21
C ARG A 205 -17.42 -7.59 -13.58
N LEU A 206 -17.52 -7.14 -14.83
CA LEU A 206 -18.72 -6.45 -15.31
C LEU A 206 -19.95 -7.36 -15.29
N ALA A 207 -19.82 -8.62 -15.72
CA ALA A 207 -20.91 -9.58 -15.75
C ALA A 207 -21.45 -9.88 -14.34
N VAL A 208 -20.56 -10.08 -13.36
CA VAL A 208 -20.95 -10.31 -11.95
C VAL A 208 -21.74 -9.12 -11.39
N ALA A 209 -21.37 -7.89 -11.75
CA ALA A 209 -22.10 -6.68 -11.35
C ALA A 209 -23.43 -6.46 -12.10
N GLY A 210 -23.81 -7.37 -13.01
CA GLY A 210 -25.01 -7.27 -13.85
C GLY A 210 -24.85 -6.33 -15.04
N GLY A 211 -23.62 -6.01 -15.44
CA GLY A 211 -23.31 -5.12 -16.55
C GLY A 211 -23.64 -5.71 -17.92
N ARG A 212 -23.89 -4.82 -18.89
CA ARG A 212 -24.08 -5.18 -20.30
C ARG A 212 -22.73 -5.45 -20.96
N LYS A 213 -22.74 -6.25 -22.04
CA LYS A 213 -21.54 -6.41 -22.89
C LYS A 213 -21.15 -5.07 -23.50
N ARG A 214 -19.83 -4.84 -23.68
CA ARG A 214 -19.22 -3.69 -24.37
C ARG A 214 -19.26 -2.33 -23.65
N LEU A 215 -19.31 -2.28 -22.31
CA LEU A 215 -19.10 -1.02 -21.56
C LEU A 215 -17.70 -0.42 -21.77
N PHE A 216 -16.73 -1.23 -22.19
CA PHE A 216 -15.40 -0.80 -22.60
C PHE A 216 -15.20 -1.14 -24.08
N SER A 217 -14.65 -0.20 -24.84
CA SER A 217 -14.14 -0.48 -26.18
C SER A 217 -12.92 -1.40 -26.13
N GLU A 218 -12.66 -2.17 -27.19
CA GLU A 218 -11.46 -3.03 -27.24
C GLU A 218 -10.16 -2.22 -27.10
N ALA A 219 -10.12 -1.02 -27.67
CA ALA A 219 -8.98 -0.11 -27.52
C ALA A 219 -8.78 0.32 -26.07
N ALA A 220 -9.87 0.59 -25.33
CA ALA A 220 -9.80 0.89 -23.90
C ALA A 220 -9.27 -0.30 -23.10
N VAL A 221 -9.78 -1.52 -23.34
CA VAL A 221 -9.33 -2.73 -22.63
C VAL A 221 -7.85 -3.02 -22.90
N ARG A 222 -7.41 -2.93 -24.17
CA ARG A 222 -5.98 -3.06 -24.52
C ARG A 222 -5.14 -2.04 -23.76
N ARG A 223 -5.59 -0.79 -23.71
CA ARG A 223 -4.89 0.28 -22.99
C ARG A 223 -4.83 0.06 -21.49
N VAL A 224 -5.90 -0.43 -20.88
CA VAL A 224 -5.91 -0.84 -19.47
C VAL A 224 -4.87 -1.93 -19.22
N GLY A 225 -4.79 -2.94 -20.09
CA GLY A 225 -3.79 -4.01 -19.99
C GLY A 225 -2.34 -3.52 -20.08
N GLU A 226 -2.06 -2.58 -20.99
CA GLU A 226 -0.73 -1.96 -21.10
C GLU A 226 -0.34 -1.16 -19.85
N LEU A 227 -1.25 -0.31 -19.37
CA LEU A 227 -1.01 0.60 -18.25
C LEU A 227 -0.90 -0.15 -16.92
N SER A 228 -1.78 -1.11 -16.69
CA SER A 228 -1.78 -1.94 -15.48
C SER A 228 -0.67 -2.99 -15.47
N ARG A 229 -0.06 -3.27 -16.64
CA ARG A 229 0.85 -4.42 -16.86
C ARG A 229 0.22 -5.75 -16.42
N GLY A 230 -1.11 -5.86 -16.53
CA GLY A 230 -1.85 -7.04 -16.11
C GLY A 230 -2.09 -7.19 -14.61
N ILE A 231 -1.67 -6.22 -13.77
CA ILE A 231 -1.86 -6.30 -12.32
C ILE A 231 -3.36 -6.08 -11.98
N PRO A 232 -4.08 -7.08 -11.42
CA PRO A 232 -5.52 -7.00 -11.14
C PRO A 232 -5.93 -5.76 -10.35
N ARG A 233 -5.18 -5.40 -9.30
CA ARG A 233 -5.47 -4.20 -8.50
C ARG A 233 -5.41 -2.92 -9.34
N LEU A 234 -4.43 -2.77 -10.23
CA LEU A 234 -4.32 -1.60 -11.10
C LEU A 234 -5.41 -1.60 -12.18
N ILE A 235 -5.75 -2.76 -12.74
CA ILE A 235 -6.90 -2.91 -13.65
C ILE A 235 -8.17 -2.39 -12.97
N ASN A 236 -8.43 -2.84 -11.74
CA ASN A 236 -9.62 -2.42 -10.99
C ASN A 236 -9.67 -0.91 -10.79
N VAL A 237 -8.57 -0.31 -10.32
CA VAL A 237 -8.52 1.13 -10.05
C VAL A 237 -8.69 1.93 -11.35
N LEU A 238 -8.05 1.52 -12.44
CA LEU A 238 -8.19 2.17 -13.75
C LEU A 238 -9.61 2.06 -14.29
N CYS A 239 -10.22 0.88 -14.23
CA CYS A 239 -11.57 0.65 -14.74
C CYS A 239 -12.64 1.37 -13.91
N ASP A 240 -12.54 1.38 -12.57
CA ASP A 240 -13.45 2.14 -11.71
C ASP A 240 -13.39 3.64 -12.04
N ARG A 241 -12.17 4.17 -12.19
CA ARG A 241 -11.97 5.58 -12.54
C ARG A 241 -12.45 5.90 -13.94
N ALA A 242 -12.23 5.01 -14.90
CA ALA A 242 -12.67 5.19 -16.28
C ALA A 242 -14.21 5.16 -16.40
N LEU A 243 -14.90 4.29 -15.66
CA LEU A 243 -16.37 4.31 -15.59
C LEU A 243 -16.89 5.62 -15.00
N LEU A 244 -16.24 6.14 -13.95
CA LEU A 244 -16.59 7.45 -13.40
C LEU A 244 -16.38 8.58 -14.43
N GLY A 245 -15.26 8.57 -15.16
CA GLY A 245 -14.98 9.55 -16.22
C GLY A 245 -15.99 9.49 -17.36
N ALA A 246 -16.35 8.30 -17.83
CA ALA A 246 -17.38 8.12 -18.85
C ALA A 246 -18.74 8.62 -18.40
N TYR A 247 -19.10 8.40 -17.12
CA TYR A 247 -20.32 8.94 -16.54
C TYR A 247 -20.33 10.48 -16.51
N VAL A 248 -19.21 11.11 -16.12
CA VAL A 248 -19.08 12.58 -16.08
C VAL A 248 -19.12 13.19 -17.50
N GLU A 249 -18.56 12.50 -18.50
CA GLU A 249 -18.64 12.90 -19.91
C GLU A 249 -19.96 12.46 -20.59
N GLU A 250 -20.90 11.88 -19.85
CA GLU A 250 -22.19 11.35 -20.36
C GLU A 250 -22.04 10.39 -21.55
N LYS A 251 -20.98 9.57 -21.54
CA LYS A 251 -20.71 8.55 -22.56
C LYS A 251 -21.21 7.18 -22.14
N GLU A 252 -21.86 6.49 -23.08
CA GLU A 252 -22.34 5.11 -22.88
C GLU A 252 -21.22 4.06 -22.85
N GLN A 253 -20.04 4.39 -23.37
CA GLN A 253 -18.90 3.47 -23.46
C GLN A 253 -17.58 4.14 -23.05
N VAL A 254 -16.75 3.40 -22.33
CA VAL A 254 -15.37 3.78 -22.00
C VAL A 254 -14.47 3.58 -23.23
N ASP A 255 -13.92 4.70 -23.71
CA ASP A 255 -12.99 4.75 -24.84
C ASP A 255 -11.51 4.88 -24.40
N LEU A 256 -10.61 4.86 -25.37
CA LEU A 256 -9.16 5.03 -25.16
C LEU A 256 -8.82 6.36 -24.45
N LYS A 257 -9.55 7.44 -24.75
CA LYS A 257 -9.28 8.78 -24.22
C LYS A 257 -9.61 8.81 -22.72
N ILE A 258 -10.75 8.26 -22.33
CA ILE A 258 -11.19 8.18 -20.93
C ILE A 258 -10.20 7.34 -20.11
N VAL A 259 -9.72 6.21 -20.64
CA VAL A 259 -8.71 5.39 -19.93
C VAL A 259 -7.42 6.17 -19.70
N ASN A 260 -6.94 6.92 -20.70
CA ASN A 260 -5.73 7.74 -20.54
C ASN A 260 -5.92 8.87 -19.52
N GLN A 261 -7.10 9.48 -19.45
CA GLN A 261 -7.42 10.47 -18.43
C GLN A 261 -7.46 9.84 -17.03
N ALA A 262 -8.17 8.72 -16.88
CA ALA A 262 -8.23 7.96 -15.64
C ALA A 262 -6.83 7.55 -15.15
N ALA A 263 -5.96 7.14 -16.06
CA ALA A 263 -4.57 6.79 -15.74
C ALA A 263 -3.77 8.00 -15.23
N GLY A 264 -3.97 9.18 -15.80
CA GLY A 264 -3.33 10.42 -15.32
C GLY A 264 -3.71 10.78 -13.89
N GLU A 265 -4.94 10.46 -13.46
CA GLU A 265 -5.42 10.68 -12.10
C GLU A 265 -4.91 9.60 -11.13
N VAL A 266 -4.91 8.33 -11.56
CA VAL A 266 -4.57 7.18 -10.72
C VAL A 266 -3.06 7.01 -10.53
N MET A 267 -2.27 7.19 -11.60
CA MET A 267 -0.83 6.96 -11.59
C MET A 267 -0.03 8.20 -11.19
N GLY A 268 -0.72 9.28 -10.84
CA GLY A 268 -0.10 10.53 -10.42
C GLY A 268 0.49 11.32 -11.60
N ARG A 269 -0.32 12.20 -12.17
CA ARG A 269 0.15 13.58 -12.31
C ARG A 269 0.26 14.14 -10.91
N SER A 270 1.48 14.40 -10.44
CA SER A 270 1.67 15.34 -9.33
C SER A 270 0.99 16.63 -9.76
N ASP A 271 -0.15 16.93 -9.16
CA ASP A 271 -1.00 18.06 -9.51
C ASP A 271 -0.40 19.37 -8.98
N LYS A 272 0.88 19.61 -9.28
CA LYS A 272 1.55 20.91 -9.12
C LYS A 272 1.22 21.87 -10.29
N GLY A 273 0.40 21.45 -11.26
CA GLY A 273 0.13 22.21 -12.50
C GLY A 273 -1.32 22.65 -12.74
N ALA A 274 -2.30 22.04 -12.07
CA ALA A 274 -3.72 22.40 -12.27
C ALA A 274 -4.11 23.75 -11.65
N GLY A 275 -3.36 24.21 -10.63
CA GLY A 275 -3.54 25.55 -10.03
C GLY A 275 -3.06 26.70 -10.92
N LEU A 276 -1.97 26.52 -11.68
CA LEU A 276 -1.38 27.62 -12.45
C LEU A 276 -2.13 27.90 -13.76
N ARG A 277 -2.72 26.87 -14.38
CA ARG A 277 -3.52 27.03 -15.62
C ARG A 277 -4.95 27.54 -15.39
N SER A 278 -5.54 27.31 -14.21
CA SER A 278 -6.81 27.94 -13.84
C SER A 278 -6.63 29.39 -13.38
N MET A 279 -5.49 29.71 -12.75
CA MET A 279 -5.15 31.08 -12.36
C MET A 279 -4.85 31.98 -13.57
N LEU A 280 -4.24 31.45 -14.64
CA LEU A 280 -3.95 32.21 -15.87
C LEU A 280 -5.15 32.37 -16.82
N ARG A 281 -6.26 31.64 -16.63
CA ARG A 281 -7.51 31.88 -17.40
C ARG A 281 -8.41 32.94 -16.75
N GLY A 282 -8.13 33.35 -15.52
CA GLY A 282 -8.91 34.36 -14.78
C GLY A 282 -8.42 35.80 -14.93
N ILE A 283 -7.28 36.04 -15.57
CA ILE A 283 -6.79 37.42 -15.77
C ILE A 283 -7.47 38.00 -17.02
N SER A 284 -8.70 38.47 -16.85
CA SER A 284 -9.31 39.41 -17.80
C SER A 284 -8.39 40.63 -17.95
N PHE A 285 -8.23 41.15 -19.17
CA PHE A 285 -7.38 42.31 -19.52
C PHE A 285 -7.57 43.52 -18.57
N ASN A 286 -8.78 43.70 -18.02
CA ASN A 286 -9.09 44.72 -17.02
C ASN A 286 -8.37 44.54 -15.66
N GLY A 287 -8.08 43.31 -15.23
CA GLY A 287 -7.37 43.03 -13.98
C GLY A 287 -5.88 43.38 -14.07
N LEU A 288 -5.28 43.22 -15.26
CA LEU A 288 -3.92 43.66 -15.55
C LEU A 288 -3.80 45.19 -15.55
N LEU A 289 -4.78 45.89 -16.12
CA LEU A 289 -4.88 47.35 -16.07
C LEU A 289 -5.05 47.88 -14.65
N LEU A 290 -5.91 47.26 -13.83
CA LEU A 290 -6.11 47.66 -12.44
C LEU A 290 -4.85 47.47 -11.59
N GLY A 291 -4.13 46.35 -11.79
CA GLY A 291 -2.86 46.07 -11.12
C GLY A 291 -1.76 47.08 -11.48
N LEU A 292 -1.69 47.49 -12.76
CA LEU A 292 -0.75 48.51 -13.22
C LEU A 292 -1.11 49.91 -12.68
N LEU A 293 -2.40 50.21 -12.55
CA LEU A 293 -2.85 51.49 -11.98
C LEU A 293 -2.54 51.58 -10.48
N LEU A 294 -2.71 50.48 -9.74
CA LEU A 294 -2.37 50.40 -8.32
C LEU A 294 -0.87 50.48 -8.07
N SER A 295 -0.04 49.87 -8.92
CA SER A 295 1.42 49.97 -8.77
C SER A 295 1.92 51.38 -9.05
N VAL A 296 1.36 52.08 -10.05
CA VAL A 296 1.68 53.49 -10.33
C VAL A 296 1.24 54.39 -9.17
N LEU A 297 0.05 54.16 -8.59
CA LEU A 297 -0.42 54.89 -7.42
C LEU A 297 0.47 54.66 -6.19
N ALA A 298 0.94 53.43 -5.98
CA ALA A 298 1.85 53.12 -4.88
C ALA A 298 3.21 53.83 -5.05
N ILE A 299 3.76 53.85 -6.27
CA ILE A 299 5.01 54.57 -6.56
C ILE A 299 4.84 56.09 -6.34
N LEU A 300 3.71 56.66 -6.77
CA LEU A 300 3.39 58.07 -6.53
C LEU A 300 3.23 58.39 -5.04
N ALA A 301 2.55 57.52 -4.27
CA ALA A 301 2.39 57.71 -2.84
C ALA A 301 3.73 57.66 -2.10
N VAL A 302 4.62 56.73 -2.48
CA VAL A 302 5.98 56.65 -1.94
C VAL A 302 6.78 57.89 -2.32
N SER A 303 6.71 58.35 -3.57
CA SER A 303 7.40 59.57 -4.01
C SER A 303 6.91 60.82 -3.28
N LEU A 304 5.61 60.93 -3.00
CA LEU A 304 5.03 62.04 -2.23
C LEU A 304 5.43 61.96 -0.75
N TYR A 305 5.50 60.75 -0.18
CA TYR A 305 5.95 60.56 1.20
C TYR A 305 7.41 61.00 1.37
N TYR A 306 8.30 60.58 0.47
CA TYR A 306 9.71 61.00 0.50
C TYR A 306 9.88 62.50 0.18
N GLY A 307 9.11 63.05 -0.77
CA GLY A 307 9.14 64.49 -1.07
C GLY A 307 8.64 65.36 0.09
N HIS A 308 7.63 64.90 0.84
CA HIS A 308 7.16 65.58 2.05
C HIS A 308 8.21 65.53 3.17
N TRP A 309 8.94 64.42 3.30
CA TRP A 309 10.00 64.27 4.30
C TRP A 309 11.21 65.18 4.01
N GLU A 310 11.58 65.37 2.74
CA GLU A 310 12.59 66.36 2.32
C GLU A 310 12.15 67.82 2.54
N PHE A 311 10.85 68.12 2.45
CA PHE A 311 10.33 69.46 2.72
C PHE A 311 10.37 69.79 4.22
N VAL A 312 9.95 68.85 5.09
CA VAL A 312 9.95 69.01 6.55
C VAL A 312 11.38 69.16 7.10
N SER A 313 12.33 68.41 6.55
CA SER A 313 13.74 68.50 6.96
C SER A 313 14.44 69.79 6.51
N ARG A 314 13.89 70.52 5.52
CA ARG A 314 14.38 71.86 5.13
C ARG A 314 13.79 73.00 5.97
N THR A 315 12.63 72.81 6.59
CA THR A 315 12.01 73.83 7.46
C THR A 315 12.59 73.89 8.87
N ASP A 316 13.30 72.84 9.33
CA ASP A 316 13.82 72.75 10.71
C ASP A 316 15.28 73.23 10.88
N GLN A 317 15.96 73.65 9.81
CA GLN A 317 17.34 74.20 9.87
C GLN A 317 17.41 75.74 9.82
N GLY A 318 16.29 76.43 10.09
CA GLY A 318 16.15 77.87 9.89
C GLY A 318 15.70 78.70 11.10
N GLN A 319 16.23 78.46 12.31
CA GLN A 319 16.22 79.37 13.50
C GLN A 319 17.06 78.67 14.61
N GLY A 320 18.30 79.04 14.95
CA GLY A 320 18.75 80.31 15.54
C GLY A 320 18.82 80.18 17.08
N THR A 321 19.88 79.58 17.65
CA THR A 321 20.99 80.21 18.41
C THR A 321 20.65 81.04 19.67
N GLN A 322 21.38 80.71 20.77
CA GLN A 322 21.90 81.54 21.89
C GLN A 322 21.20 81.56 23.27
N GLY A 323 22.05 81.41 24.31
CA GLY A 323 21.81 81.74 25.73
C GLY A 323 22.57 80.82 26.71
N LEU A 324 23.92 80.91 26.79
CA LEU A 324 24.74 81.36 27.96
C LEU A 324 24.45 80.66 29.31
N GLN A 325 25.37 79.92 29.96
CA GLN A 325 26.71 80.18 30.54
C GLN A 325 26.68 80.22 32.09
N ASP A 326 27.74 79.67 32.70
CA ASP A 326 28.26 79.83 34.08
C ASP A 326 28.08 78.62 35.06
N VAL A 327 29.04 77.68 35.23
CA VAL A 327 30.40 77.71 35.87
C VAL A 327 30.33 77.62 37.42
N PRO A 328 31.19 76.88 38.17
CA PRO A 328 31.93 75.62 37.90
C PRO A 328 32.16 74.71 39.15
N ALA A 329 33.04 73.70 38.95
CA ALA A 329 34.04 73.13 39.90
C ALA A 329 33.56 72.11 40.95
N ASP A 330 34.29 71.05 41.29
CA ASP A 330 35.51 70.38 40.80
C ASP A 330 35.68 69.14 41.74
N LYS A 331 36.47 68.16 41.29
CA LYS A 331 37.10 67.07 42.07
C LYS A 331 36.17 65.94 42.51
N SER A 332 36.51 64.66 42.46
CA SER A 332 37.70 63.89 42.04
C SER A 332 37.43 62.43 42.47
N VAL A 333 38.32 61.51 42.09
CA VAL A 333 38.54 60.16 42.68
C VAL A 333 37.68 59.05 42.03
N PHE A 334 38.22 58.30 41.07
CA PHE A 334 39.17 57.17 41.17
C PHE A 334 38.51 55.81 41.51
N LEU A 335 38.67 54.91 40.52
CA LEU A 335 38.97 53.47 40.58
C LEU A 335 37.96 52.44 41.11
N HIS A 336 37.97 51.33 40.35
CA HIS A 336 37.87 49.94 40.78
C HIS A 336 36.49 49.40 41.15
N GLN A 337 36.14 48.15 40.88
CA GLN A 337 36.68 47.02 40.12
C GLN A 337 35.68 45.88 40.39
N GLU A 338 35.52 44.94 39.46
CA GLU A 338 35.16 43.53 39.70
C GLU A 338 33.83 43.19 40.42
N ARG A 339 33.03 42.23 39.95
CA ARG A 339 33.43 40.88 39.53
C ARG A 339 32.29 40.21 38.75
#